data_AF-A0A519RK08-F1
#
_entry.id   AF-A0A519RK08-F1
#
_cell.length_a   1.000
_cell.length_b   1.000
_cell.length_c   1.000
_cell.angle_alpha   90.00
_cell.angle_beta   90.00
_cell.angle_gamma   90.00
#
_symmetry.space_group_name_H-M   'P 1'
#
loop_
_entity.id
_entity.type
_entity.pdbx_description
1 polymer ?
#
loop_
_entity_poly.entity_id
_entity_poly.type
_entity_poly.pdbx_seq_one_letter_code
_entity_poly.pdbx_strand_id
1 'polypeptide(L)' 'MKSKKVAIFPKYKIIWDQLGENIKLARKRRKLTAIQLAERAAIERATLRKIERGDPGVSMG' A
#
# COMPACT_ATOMS: atom_id res chain seq x y z
N MET A 1 16.61 -3.59 12.34
CA MET A 1 15.82 -4.79 11.96
C MET A 1 16.13 -5.17 10.51
N LYS A 2 16.59 -6.40 10.25
CA LYS A 2 16.81 -6.91 8.87
C LYS A 2 15.44 -7.15 8.22
N SER A 3 15.13 -6.40 7.16
CA SER A 3 13.93 -6.63 6.35
C SER A 3 14.07 -7.97 5.61
N LYS A 4 13.16 -8.92 5.86
CA LYS A 4 13.04 -10.12 5.03
C LYS A 4 12.62 -9.66 3.64
N LYS A 5 13.49 -9.88 2.64
CA LYS A 5 13.11 -9.66 1.23
C LYS A 5 12.00 -10.65 0.91
N VAL A 6 10.78 -10.14 0.70
CA VAL A 6 9.69 -10.96 0.19
C VAL A 6 10.07 -11.33 -1.24
N ALA A 7 10.32 -12.61 -1.48
CA ALA A 7 10.54 -13.14 -2.83
C ALA A 7 9.17 -13.33 -3.48
N ILE A 8 8.97 -12.66 -4.61
CA ILE A 8 7.67 -12.51 -5.26
C ILE A 8 7.90 -12.67 -6.74
N PHE A 9 7.03 -13.43 -7.37
CA PHE A 9 7.09 -13.61 -8.80
C PHE A 9 6.70 -12.32 -9.53
N PRO A 10 7.30 -12.01 -10.69
CA PRO A 10 7.01 -10.80 -11.47
C PRO A 10 5.52 -10.59 -11.75
N LYS A 11 4.75 -11.68 -11.93
CA LYS A 11 3.30 -11.65 -12.12
C LYS A 11 2.56 -10.98 -10.96
N TYR A 12 2.96 -11.25 -9.72
CA TYR A 12 2.33 -10.67 -8.55
C TYR A 12 2.73 -9.22 -8.32
N LYS A 13 3.93 -8.82 -8.75
CA LYS A 13 4.36 -7.42 -8.69
C LYS A 13 3.41 -6.50 -9.46
N ILE A 14 2.99 -6.92 -10.65
CA ILE A 14 2.04 -6.18 -11.49
C ILE A 14 0.70 -5.99 -10.75
N ILE A 15 0.22 -7.04 -10.08
CA ILE A 15 -1.02 -7.00 -9.30
C ILE A 15 -0.88 -6.04 -8.11
N TRP A 16 0.25 -6.06 -7.42
CA TRP A 16 0.55 -5.16 -6.31
C TRP A 16 0.64 -3.69 -6.74
N ASP A 17 1.29 -3.42 -7.88
CA ASP A 17 1.39 -2.07 -8.46
C ASP A 17 -0.01 -1.53 -8.81
N GLN A 18 -0.84 -2.35 -9.47
CA GLN A 18 -2.23 -2.00 -9.81
C GLN A 18 -3.08 -1.77 -8.56
N LEU A 19 -2.92 -2.60 -7.52
CA LEU A 19 -3.63 -2.44 -6.26
C LEU A 19 -3.27 -1.11 -5.58
N GLY A 20 -1.97 -0.80 -5.48
CA GLY A 20 -1.48 0.45 -4.90
C GLY A 20 -1.99 1.68 -5.64
N GLU A 21 -2.00 1.64 -6.97
CA GLU A 21 -2.55 2.70 -7.81
C GLU A 21 -4.06 2.87 -7.59
N ASN A 22 -4.81 1.77 -7.55
CA ASN A 22 -6.26 1.79 -7.28
C ASN A 22 -6.58 2.38 -5.91
N ILE A 23 -5.79 2.06 -4.87
CA ILE A 23 -5.97 2.64 -3.52
C ILE A 23 -5.73 4.15 -3.55
N LYS A 24 -4.67 4.60 -4.24
CA LYS A 24 -4.36 6.03 -4.40
C LYS A 24 -5.47 6.76 -5.14
N LEU A 25 -6.01 6.16 -6.20
CA LEU A 25 -7.14 6.71 -6.96
C LEU A 25 -8.41 6.77 -6.11
N ALA A 26 -8.74 5.70 -5.38
CA ALA A 26 -9.89 5.65 -4.48
C ALA A 26 -9.78 6.72 -3.37
N ARG A 27 -8.59 6.91 -2.80
CA ARG A 27 -8.34 7.96 -1.80
C ARG A 27 -8.61 9.35 -2.38
N LYS A 28 -8.08 9.65 -3.58
CA LYS A 28 -8.31 10.94 -4.26
C LYS A 28 -9.79 11.16 -4.58
N ARG A 29 -10.48 10.14 -5.09
CA ARG A 29 -11.93 10.20 -5.38
C ARG A 29 -12.76 10.52 -4.14
N ARG A 30 -12.40 9.94 -2.99
CA ARG A 30 -13.05 10.19 -1.70
C ARG A 30 -12.58 11.48 -1.00
N LYS A 31 -11.68 12.26 -1.63
CA LYS A 31 -11.08 13.48 -1.08
C LYS A 31 -10.45 13.27 0.31
N LEU A 32 -9.89 12.09 0.57
CA LEU A 32 -9.25 11.76 1.85
C LEU A 32 -7.75 12.11 1.80
N THR A 33 -7.25 12.69 2.88
CA THR A 33 -5.80 12.83 3.06
C THR A 33 -5.18 11.46 3.35
N ALA A 34 -3.88 11.32 3.10
CA ALA A 34 -3.16 10.10 3.44
C ALA A 34 -3.21 9.81 4.96
N ILE A 35 -3.26 10.86 5.79
CA ILE A 35 -3.36 10.74 7.24
C ILE A 35 -4.73 10.19 7.63
N GLN A 36 -5.82 10.79 7.11
CA GLN A 36 -7.18 10.34 7.39
C GLN A 36 -7.43 8.89 6.96
N LEU A 37 -6.90 8.47 5.81
CA LEU A 37 -7.03 7.09 5.37
C LEU A 37 -6.22 6.14 6.24
N ALA A 38 -5.01 6.52 6.63
CA ALA A 38 -4.14 5.74 7.50
C ALA A 38 -4.78 5.54 8.90
N GLU A 39 -5.32 6.61 9.49
CA GLU A 39 -6.06 6.56 10.75
C GLU A 39 -7.28 5.65 10.67
N ARG A 40 -8.10 5.78 9.62
CA ARG A 40 -9.28 4.91 9.41
C ARG A 40 -8.94 3.44 9.23
N ALA A 41 -7.79 3.16 8.63
CA ALA A 41 -7.29 1.81 8.43
C ALA A 41 -6.44 1.31 9.60
N ALA A 42 -6.30 2.09 10.68
CA ALA A 42 -5.45 1.79 11.85
C ALA A 42 -3.99 1.44 11.47
N ILE A 43 -3.46 2.08 10.43
CA ILE A 43 -2.08 1.91 9.98
C ILE A 43 -1.30 3.22 10.06
N GLU A 44 0.02 3.09 10.08
CA GLU A 44 0.89 4.27 9.96
C GLU A 44 0.81 4.88 8.55
N ARG A 45 0.92 6.21 8.46
CA ARG A 45 1.00 6.94 7.17
C ARG A 45 2.14 6.39 6.29
N ALA A 46 3.26 6.01 6.88
CA ALA A 46 4.39 5.43 6.15
C ALA A 46 4.02 4.09 5.49
N THR A 47 3.22 3.27 6.16
CA THR A 47 2.70 2.00 5.63
C THR A 47 1.72 2.24 4.49
N LEU A 48 0.80 3.21 4.63
CA LEU A 48 -0.09 3.59 3.51
C LEU A 48 0.71 4.01 2.27
N ARG A 49 1.80 4.77 2.45
CA ARG A 49 2.66 5.19 1.34
C ARG A 49 3.37 4.02 0.65
N LYS A 50 3.73 2.96 1.40
CA LYS A 50 4.29 1.72 0.85
C LYS A 50 3.23 0.96 0.03
N ILE A 51 2.01 0.86 0.56
CA ILE A 51 0.87 0.25 -0.14
C ILE A 51 0.57 1.00 -1.44
N GLU A 52 0.49 2.34 -1.42
CA GLU A 52 0.26 3.16 -2.62
C GLU A 52 1.38 3.04 -3.68
N ARG A 53 2.57 2.55 -3.29
CA ARG A 53 3.69 2.28 -4.20
C ARG A 53 3.74 0.82 -4.68
N GLY A 54 2.79 -0.01 -4.27
CA GLY A 54 2.78 -1.43 -4.60
C GLY A 54 3.84 -2.23 -3.85
N ASP A 55 4.30 -1.78 -2.68
CA ASP A 55 5.28 -2.51 -1.87
C ASP A 55 4.64 -3.78 -1.28
N PRO A 56 5.07 -4.96 -1.72
CA PRO A 56 4.53 -6.26 -1.33
C PRO A 56 5.14 -6.78 -0.02
N GLY A 57 6.09 -6.04 0.56
CA GLY A 57 6.58 -6.27 1.91
C GLY A 57 5.61 -5.83 3.01
N VAL A 58 4.48 -5.23 2.63
CA VAL A 58 3.43 -4.84 3.58
C VAL A 58 2.54 -6.03 3.87
N SER A 59 2.47 -6.43 5.14
CA SER A 59 1.52 -7.44 5.59
C SER A 59 0.11 -6.85 5.53
N MET A 60 -0.76 -7.46 4.73
CA MET A 60 -2.20 -7.21 4.76
C MET A 60 -2.84 -8.47 5.33
N GLY A 61 -3.33 -8.37 6.56
CA GLY A 61 -3.93 -9.46 7.33
C GLY A 61 -5.31 -9.07 7.81
#